data_AF-A0A382L134-F1
#
_entry.id   AF-A0A382L134-F1
#
_cell.length_a   1.000
_cell.length_b   1.000
_cell.length_c   1.000
_cell.angle_alpha   90.00
_cell.angle_beta   90.00
_cell.angle_gamma   90.00
#
_symmetry.space_group_name_H-M   'P 1'
#
loop_
_entity.id
_entity.type
_entity.pdbx_description
1 polymer ?
#
loop_
_entity_poly.entity_id
_entity_poly.type
_entity_poly.pdbx_seq_one_letter_code
_entity_poly.pdbx_strand_id
1 'polypeptide(L)'
;MVENAPSINDALPDFMKFIGSTPLVAQNINFDYNFINKYLKGSNYPFSEIPLYDTLSLARGFIYFYNSFSLGSLCDYYGIKIENAHRASADALCTGKLFVYLLQEALSKPLTLIQRIENLFSNSEVYNSKLFTNIIKASVRLNSIDGLMSSPVEHNISDNTFEFTGSSNIVIPESPKEWLAEGGAVSVNWS
;
A
#
# COMPACT_ATOMS: atom_id res chain seq x y z
N MET A 1 -10.75 -29.04 3.68
CA MET A 1 -12.08 -28.91 4.32
C MET A 1 -12.92 -27.94 3.50
N VAL A 2 -13.85 -28.44 2.68
CA VAL A 2 -14.87 -27.65 1.95
C VAL A 2 -16.13 -28.47 1.61
N GLU A 3 -16.04 -29.80 1.65
CA GLU A 3 -17.13 -30.73 1.30
C GLU A 3 -18.47 -30.47 2.03
N ASN A 4 -18.41 -30.04 3.29
CA ASN A 4 -19.60 -29.74 4.11
C ASN A 4 -19.81 -28.24 4.34
N ALA A 5 -19.12 -27.37 3.59
CA ALA A 5 -19.25 -25.92 3.73
C ALA A 5 -20.51 -25.41 3.01
N PRO A 6 -21.14 -24.32 3.48
CA PRO A 6 -22.26 -23.69 2.80
C PRO A 6 -21.87 -23.24 1.38
N SER A 7 -22.87 -23.17 0.49
CA SER A 7 -22.65 -22.61 -0.83
C SER A 7 -22.32 -21.12 -0.73
N ILE A 8 -21.67 -20.55 -1.75
CA ILE A 8 -21.39 -19.12 -1.77
C ILE A 8 -22.67 -18.27 -1.69
N ASN A 9 -23.79 -18.77 -2.21
CA ASN A 9 -25.07 -18.07 -2.17
C ASN A 9 -25.65 -18.00 -0.75
N ASP A 10 -25.31 -18.97 0.11
CA ASP A 10 -25.73 -18.99 1.51
C ASP A 10 -24.75 -18.21 2.39
N ALA A 11 -23.44 -18.35 2.13
CA ALA A 11 -22.38 -17.73 2.93
C ALA A 11 -22.25 -16.22 2.69
N LEU A 12 -22.48 -15.75 1.46
CA LEU A 12 -22.26 -14.36 1.08
C LEU A 12 -23.22 -13.38 1.79
N PRO A 13 -24.54 -13.64 1.92
CA PRO A 13 -25.43 -12.81 2.74
C PRO A 13 -24.99 -12.68 4.20
N ASP A 14 -24.57 -13.78 4.82
CA ASP A 14 -24.08 -13.79 6.20
C ASP A 14 -22.78 -13.00 6.33
N PHE A 15 -21.86 -13.13 5.36
CA PHE A 15 -20.64 -12.34 5.30
C PHE A 15 -20.95 -10.83 5.14
N MET A 16 -21.86 -10.47 4.23
CA MET A 16 -22.28 -9.08 4.01
C MET A 16 -22.91 -8.47 5.27
N LYS A 17 -23.72 -9.25 5.99
CA LYS A 17 -24.29 -8.86 7.28
C LYS A 17 -23.22 -8.70 8.36
N PHE A 18 -22.22 -9.59 8.37
CA PHE A 18 -21.11 -9.55 9.32
C PHE A 18 -20.25 -8.29 9.14
N ILE A 19 -19.85 -7.97 7.90
CA ILE A 19 -19.01 -6.78 7.64
C ILE A 19 -19.80 -5.47 7.76
N GLY A 20 -21.09 -5.47 7.44
CA GLY A 20 -21.94 -4.27 7.48
C GLY A 20 -21.31 -3.10 6.71
N SER A 21 -21.07 -1.99 7.41
CA SER A 21 -20.41 -0.79 6.89
C SER A 21 -18.96 -0.63 7.38
N THR A 22 -18.38 -1.67 7.99
CA THR A 22 -17.01 -1.60 8.48
C THR A 22 -16.02 -1.55 7.31
N PRO A 23 -14.96 -0.72 7.40
CA PRO A 23 -13.95 -0.67 6.35
C PRO A 23 -13.29 -2.04 6.14
N LEU A 24 -13.05 -2.40 4.88
CA LEU A 24 -12.30 -3.59 4.52
C LEU A 24 -10.85 -3.25 4.29
N VAL A 25 -9.98 -4.12 4.81
CA VAL A 25 -8.53 -3.99 4.73
C VAL A 25 -7.98 -5.30 4.19
N ALA A 26 -7.12 -5.24 3.18
CA ALA A 26 -6.48 -6.42 2.61
C ALA A 26 -5.11 -6.07 2.01
N GLN A 27 -4.26 -7.08 1.87
CA GLN A 27 -2.99 -6.98 1.15
C GLN A 27 -3.26 -7.20 -0.33
N ASN A 28 -3.20 -6.15 -1.15
CA ASN A 28 -3.67 -6.12 -2.54
C ASN A 28 -5.20 -6.28 -2.66
N ILE A 29 -5.94 -5.39 -2.00
CA ILE A 29 -7.41 -5.48 -1.86
C ILE A 29 -8.20 -5.56 -3.18
N ASN A 30 -7.61 -5.15 -4.31
CA ASN A 30 -8.23 -5.32 -5.62
C ASN A 30 -8.60 -6.80 -5.88
N PHE A 31 -7.79 -7.74 -5.41
CA PHE A 31 -8.08 -9.17 -5.56
C PHE A 31 -9.35 -9.58 -4.80
N ASP A 32 -9.40 -9.31 -3.49
CA ASP A 32 -10.53 -9.65 -2.62
C ASP A 32 -11.80 -8.93 -3.04
N TYR A 33 -11.70 -7.64 -3.35
CA TYR A 33 -12.82 -6.83 -3.81
C TYR A 33 -13.44 -7.40 -5.08
N ASN A 34 -12.62 -7.72 -6.10
CA ASN A 34 -13.13 -8.28 -7.35
C ASN A 34 -13.72 -9.69 -7.15
N PHE A 35 -13.15 -10.49 -6.25
CA PHE A 35 -13.70 -11.79 -5.90
C PHE A 35 -15.10 -11.65 -5.30
N ILE A 36 -15.26 -10.83 -4.26
CA ILE A 36 -16.56 -10.62 -3.60
C ILE A 36 -17.57 -9.99 -4.56
N ASN A 37 -17.15 -8.93 -5.27
CA ASN A 37 -18.01 -8.20 -6.21
C ASN A 37 -18.54 -9.11 -7.34
N LYS A 38 -17.75 -10.08 -7.81
CA LYS A 38 -18.19 -11.07 -8.81
C LYS A 38 -19.42 -11.85 -8.34
N TYR A 39 -19.46 -12.26 -7.08
CA TYR A 39 -20.58 -13.02 -6.51
C TYR A 39 -21.74 -12.14 -6.02
N LEU A 40 -21.50 -10.84 -5.86
CA LEU A 40 -22.54 -9.85 -5.56
C LEU A 40 -23.23 -9.30 -6.83
N LYS A 41 -22.79 -9.66 -8.03
CA LYS A 41 -23.45 -9.21 -9.28
C LYS A 41 -24.93 -9.59 -9.30
N GLY A 42 -25.79 -8.57 -9.38
CA GLY A 42 -27.25 -8.75 -9.37
C GLY A 42 -27.88 -8.79 -7.97
N SER A 43 -27.08 -8.65 -6.91
CA SER A 43 -27.57 -8.43 -5.54
C SER A 43 -27.76 -6.94 -5.26
N ASN A 44 -28.66 -6.61 -4.32
CA ASN A 44 -28.94 -5.23 -3.90
C ASN A 44 -28.00 -4.74 -2.77
N TYR A 45 -26.85 -5.39 -2.57
CA TYR A 45 -25.92 -5.03 -1.50
C TYR A 45 -25.05 -3.81 -1.91
N PRO A 46 -24.95 -2.77 -1.07
CA PRO A 46 -24.18 -1.56 -1.36
C PRO A 46 -22.68 -1.75 -1.12
N PHE A 47 -22.07 -2.80 -1.68
CA PHE A 47 -20.67 -3.15 -1.45
C PHE A 47 -19.69 -2.07 -1.92
N SER A 48 -20.06 -1.31 -2.96
CA SER A 48 -19.27 -0.18 -3.47
C SER A 48 -19.16 1.00 -2.49
N GLU A 49 -20.01 1.06 -1.45
CA GLU A 49 -20.00 2.14 -0.46
C GLU A 49 -19.06 1.86 0.73
N ILE A 50 -18.56 0.63 0.85
CA ILE A 50 -17.67 0.24 1.93
C ILE A 50 -16.27 0.83 1.68
N PRO A 51 -15.67 1.55 2.65
CA PRO A 51 -14.30 2.01 2.51
C PRO A 51 -13.33 0.82 2.38
N LEU A 52 -12.45 0.88 1.39
CA LEU A 52 -11.45 -0.15 1.12
C LEU A 52 -10.05 0.41 1.37
N TYR A 53 -9.20 -0.37 2.02
CA TYR A 53 -7.81 0.00 2.27
C TYR A 53 -6.87 -1.12 1.83
N ASP A 54 -5.80 -0.71 1.15
CA ASP A 54 -4.78 -1.62 0.64
C ASP A 54 -3.47 -1.45 1.40
N THR A 55 -3.09 -2.47 2.18
CA THR A 55 -1.84 -2.47 2.93
C THR A 55 -0.62 -2.59 2.04
N LEU A 56 -0.74 -3.17 0.83
CA LEU A 56 0.40 -3.31 -0.08
C LEU A 56 0.86 -1.95 -0.60
N SER A 57 -0.06 -1.12 -1.10
CA SER A 57 0.27 0.23 -1.57
C SER A 57 0.69 1.15 -0.43
N LEU A 58 0.10 1.04 0.77
CA LEU A 58 0.59 1.79 1.95
C LEU A 58 2.03 1.40 2.29
N ALA A 59 2.34 0.11 2.37
CA ALA A 59 3.68 -0.36 2.69
C ALA A 59 4.70 0.13 1.65
N ARG A 60 4.38 0.04 0.35
CA ARG A 60 5.26 0.55 -0.72
C ARG A 60 5.45 2.06 -0.66
N GLY A 61 4.47 2.82 -0.18
CA GLY A 61 4.56 4.27 -0.06
C GLY A 61 5.38 4.73 1.15
N PHE A 62 5.17 4.10 2.31
CA PHE A 62 5.76 4.57 3.57
C PHE A 62 7.00 3.80 4.01
N ILE A 63 7.14 2.55 3.57
CA ILE A 63 8.25 1.64 3.86
C ILE A 63 8.96 1.27 2.54
N TYR A 64 9.08 2.25 1.64
CA TYR A 64 9.64 2.08 0.30
C TYR A 64 11.08 1.55 0.27
N PHE A 65 11.82 1.71 1.37
CA PHE A 65 13.20 1.26 1.54
C PHE A 65 13.32 -0.22 1.89
N TYR A 66 12.21 -0.92 2.15
CA TYR A 66 12.24 -2.34 2.51
C TYR A 66 12.17 -3.25 1.28
N ASN A 67 12.90 -4.38 1.34
CA ASN A 67 13.15 -5.22 0.17
C ASN A 67 12.00 -6.16 -0.20
N SER A 68 11.01 -6.36 0.68
CA SER A 68 9.95 -7.34 0.45
C SER A 68 8.61 -6.87 1.03
N PHE A 69 7.58 -6.80 0.19
CA PHE A 69 6.23 -6.38 0.60
C PHE A 69 5.25 -7.55 0.71
N SER A 70 5.75 -8.76 0.97
CA SER A 70 4.86 -9.88 1.33
C SER A 70 4.26 -9.64 2.71
N LEU A 71 3.07 -10.18 2.99
CA LEU A 71 2.45 -10.05 4.32
C LEU A 71 3.40 -10.59 5.41
N GLY A 72 4.02 -11.75 5.17
CA GLY A 72 4.98 -12.34 6.10
C GLY A 72 6.15 -11.42 6.39
N SER A 73 6.81 -10.92 5.35
CA SER A 73 7.97 -10.01 5.50
C SER A 73 7.63 -8.74 6.25
N LEU A 74 6.46 -8.15 5.97
CA LEU A 74 6.01 -6.92 6.65
C LEU A 74 5.60 -7.20 8.10
N CYS A 75 4.99 -8.35 8.39
CA CYS A 75 4.73 -8.78 9.75
C CYS A 75 6.02 -8.99 10.54
N ASP A 76 7.03 -9.63 9.94
CA ASP A 76 8.34 -9.81 10.56
C ASP A 76 9.01 -8.47 10.85
N TYR A 77 8.95 -7.53 9.89
CA TYR A 77 9.50 -6.17 10.05
C TYR A 77 8.90 -5.43 11.26
N TYR A 78 7.58 -5.54 11.48
CA TYR A 78 6.89 -4.91 12.61
C TYR A 78 6.81 -5.79 13.87
N GLY A 79 7.43 -6.97 13.88
CA GLY A 79 7.38 -7.90 15.01
C GLY A 79 5.99 -8.50 15.27
N ILE A 80 5.13 -8.56 14.26
CA ILE A 80 3.79 -9.15 14.34
C ILE A 80 3.92 -10.67 14.26
N LYS A 81 3.71 -11.35 15.39
CA LYS A 81 3.71 -12.82 15.43
C LYS A 81 2.59 -13.41 14.59
N ILE A 82 2.94 -14.26 13.63
CA ILE A 82 1.99 -15.04 12.84
C ILE A 82 1.79 -16.39 13.53
N GLU A 83 0.70 -16.50 14.29
CA GLU A 83 0.29 -17.77 14.91
C GLU A 83 -0.65 -18.53 13.97
N ASN A 84 -0.38 -19.82 13.74
CA ASN A 84 -1.13 -20.65 12.79
C ASN A 84 -1.14 -20.09 11.35
N ALA A 85 0.05 -19.74 10.84
CA ALA A 85 0.27 -19.36 9.44
C ALA A 85 -0.46 -20.32 8.47
N HIS A 86 -0.96 -19.79 7.35
CA HIS A 86 -1.71 -20.49 6.30
C HIS A 86 -3.21 -20.74 6.56
N ARG A 87 -3.80 -20.16 7.61
CA ARG A 87 -5.26 -20.02 7.72
C ARG A 87 -5.67 -18.62 7.30
N ALA A 88 -6.70 -18.51 6.45
CA ALA A 88 -7.23 -17.23 5.99
C ALA A 88 -7.61 -16.28 7.14
N SER A 89 -8.07 -16.81 8.28
CA SER A 89 -8.36 -16.01 9.47
C SER A 89 -7.11 -15.46 10.16
N ALA A 90 -6.01 -16.20 10.17
CA ALA A 90 -4.73 -15.74 10.70
C ALA A 90 -4.16 -14.63 9.81
N ASP A 91 -4.22 -14.80 8.48
CA ASP A 91 -3.76 -13.79 7.52
C ASP A 91 -4.60 -12.52 7.60
N ALA A 92 -5.93 -12.62 7.75
CA ALA A 92 -6.82 -11.48 7.95
C ALA A 92 -6.49 -10.72 9.25
N LEU A 93 -6.23 -11.43 10.35
CA LEU A 93 -5.83 -10.81 11.62
C LEU A 93 -4.47 -10.10 11.50
N CYS A 94 -3.49 -10.74 10.86
CA CYS A 94 -2.17 -10.16 10.64
C CYS A 94 -2.26 -8.92 9.75
N THR A 95 -3.08 -8.96 8.70
CA THR A 95 -3.31 -7.82 7.79
C THR A 95 -3.93 -6.64 8.54
N GLY A 96 -4.93 -6.88 9.40
CA GLY A 96 -5.51 -5.85 10.24
C GLY A 96 -4.50 -5.20 11.19
N LYS A 97 -3.63 -6.01 11.83
CA LYS A 97 -2.53 -5.50 12.68
C LYS A 97 -1.53 -4.68 11.87
N LEU A 98 -1.09 -5.20 10.72
CA LEU A 98 -0.17 -4.52 9.81
C LEU A 98 -0.72 -3.16 9.36
N PHE A 99 -2.01 -3.09 9.03
CA PHE A 99 -2.65 -1.84 8.65
C PHE A 99 -2.56 -0.76 9.74
N VAL A 100 -2.68 -1.13 11.02
CA VAL A 100 -2.53 -0.17 12.12
C VAL A 100 -1.11 0.41 12.15
N TYR A 101 -0.08 -0.42 11.97
CA TYR A 101 1.30 0.07 11.88
C TYR A 101 1.49 1.00 10.68
N LEU A 102 1.03 0.60 9.49
CA LEU A 102 1.13 1.42 8.28
C LEU A 102 0.35 2.74 8.39
N LEU A 103 -0.78 2.74 9.09
CA LEU A 103 -1.53 3.96 9.41
C LEU A 103 -0.71 4.89 10.30
N GLN A 104 -0.04 4.35 11.33
CA GLN A 104 0.84 5.15 12.18
C GLN A 104 2.01 5.74 11.38
N GLU A 105 2.57 5.01 10.42
CA GLU A 105 3.60 5.55 9.52
C GLU A 105 3.09 6.71 8.69
N ALA A 106 1.88 6.60 8.14
CA ALA A 106 1.26 7.69 7.39
C ALA A 106 0.98 8.91 8.28
N LEU A 107 0.46 8.67 9.49
CA LEU A 107 0.20 9.71 10.49
C LEU A 107 1.49 10.36 11.00
N SER A 108 2.63 9.69 10.90
CA SER A 108 3.92 10.23 11.34
C SER A 108 4.59 11.15 10.34
N LYS A 109 4.03 11.31 9.13
CA LYS A 109 4.66 12.12 8.09
C LYS A 109 4.17 13.56 8.16
N PRO A 110 5.00 14.53 7.73
CA PRO A 110 4.59 15.92 7.63
C PRO A 110 3.35 16.09 6.75
N LEU A 111 2.47 17.02 7.13
CA LEU A 111 1.24 17.33 6.43
C LEU A 111 1.48 17.64 4.95
N THR A 112 2.56 18.35 4.64
CA THR A 112 2.94 18.71 3.27
C THR A 112 3.21 17.48 2.39
N LEU A 113 3.75 16.39 2.96
CA LEU A 113 3.95 15.15 2.24
C LEU A 113 2.61 14.45 1.96
N ILE A 114 1.73 14.36 2.96
CA ILE A 114 0.41 13.74 2.78
C ILE A 114 -0.44 14.51 1.76
N GLN A 115 -0.37 15.85 1.77
CA GLN A 115 -1.02 16.69 0.75
C GLN A 115 -0.47 16.42 -0.65
N ARG A 116 0.84 16.22 -0.81
CA ARG A 116 1.42 15.86 -2.11
C ARG A 116 0.94 14.49 -2.58
N ILE A 117 0.92 13.51 -1.68
CA ILE A 117 0.40 12.16 -1.96
C ILE A 117 -1.06 12.23 -2.40
N GLU A 118 -1.91 12.97 -1.69
CA GLU A 118 -3.32 13.13 -2.05
C GLU A 118 -3.50 13.79 -3.42
N ASN A 119 -2.73 14.84 -3.72
CA ASN A 119 -2.75 15.49 -5.03
C ASN A 119 -2.34 14.54 -6.18
N LEU A 120 -1.38 13.64 -5.95
CA LEU A 120 -1.00 12.64 -6.97
C LEU A 120 -2.16 11.71 -7.32
N PHE A 121 -3.06 11.45 -6.37
CA PHE A 121 -4.22 10.57 -6.57
C PHE A 121 -5.48 11.30 -7.02
N SER A 122 -5.44 12.63 -7.20
CA SER A 122 -6.61 13.44 -7.59
C SER A 122 -7.28 12.98 -8.90
N ASN A 123 -6.53 12.34 -9.80
CA ASN A 123 -7.01 11.86 -11.10
C ASN A 123 -7.05 10.32 -11.21
N SER A 124 -6.94 9.60 -10.10
CA SER A 124 -6.91 8.13 -10.10
C SER A 124 -7.73 7.54 -8.96
N GLU A 125 -8.49 6.49 -9.24
CA GLU A 125 -9.15 5.71 -8.19
C GLU A 125 -8.11 4.86 -7.46
N VAL A 126 -7.77 5.27 -6.24
CA VAL A 126 -6.87 4.53 -5.35
C VAL A 126 -7.60 4.29 -4.03
N TYR A 127 -7.60 3.04 -3.57
CA TYR A 127 -8.31 2.62 -2.36
C TYR A 127 -7.99 3.50 -1.14
N ASN A 128 -6.72 3.84 -0.97
CA ASN A 128 -6.26 4.64 0.16
C ASN A 128 -6.52 6.16 0.05
N SER A 129 -7.09 6.67 -1.06
CA SER A 129 -7.28 8.11 -1.26
C SER A 129 -8.05 8.78 -0.11
N LYS A 130 -9.17 8.16 0.31
CA LYS A 130 -9.99 8.68 1.41
C LYS A 130 -9.25 8.74 2.74
N LEU A 131 -8.29 7.84 2.96
CA LEU A 131 -7.45 7.85 4.15
C LEU A 131 -6.62 9.13 4.21
N PHE A 132 -5.94 9.48 3.12
CA PHE A 132 -5.11 10.68 3.05
C PHE A 132 -5.93 11.96 3.22
N THR A 133 -7.11 12.05 2.58
CA THR A 133 -8.03 13.16 2.80
C THR A 133 -8.41 13.29 4.29
N ASN A 134 -8.67 12.18 4.98
CA ASN A 134 -9.03 12.19 6.39
C ASN A 134 -7.83 12.58 7.29
N ILE A 135 -6.61 12.14 6.97
CA ILE A 135 -5.39 12.56 7.68
C ILE A 135 -5.18 14.07 7.53
N ILE A 136 -5.35 14.63 6.33
CA ILE A 136 -5.25 16.08 6.08
C ILE A 136 -6.27 16.84 6.93
N LYS A 137 -7.54 16.41 6.91
CA LYS A 137 -8.61 17.03 7.72
C LYS A 137 -8.30 16.97 9.21
N ALA A 138 -7.80 15.84 9.70
CA ALA A 138 -7.41 15.68 11.11
C ALA A 138 -6.24 16.60 11.46
N SER A 139 -5.23 16.69 10.60
CA SER A 139 -4.05 17.55 10.79
C SER A 139 -4.42 19.03 10.87
N VAL A 140 -5.28 19.50 9.97
CA VAL A 140 -5.80 20.88 9.98
C VAL A 140 -6.62 21.14 11.24
N ARG A 141 -7.50 20.21 11.63
CA ARG A 141 -8.33 20.34 12.84
C ARG A 141 -7.49 20.41 14.11
N LEU A 142 -6.39 19.66 14.17
CA LEU A 142 -5.51 19.55 15.34
C LEU A 142 -4.36 20.57 15.29
N ASN A 143 -4.28 21.40 14.24
CA ASN A 143 -3.20 22.36 14.01
C ASN A 143 -1.79 21.74 14.10
N SER A 144 -1.63 20.54 13.51
CA SER A 144 -0.34 19.84 13.45
C SER A 144 0.19 19.76 12.03
N ILE A 145 1.48 20.06 11.84
CA ILE A 145 2.16 20.09 10.54
C ILE A 145 3.24 19.02 10.39
N ASP A 146 3.85 18.56 11.49
CA ASP A 146 4.98 17.63 11.49
C ASP A 146 4.56 16.16 11.66
N GLY A 147 3.27 15.87 11.50
CA GLY A 147 2.66 14.58 11.77
C GLY A 147 1.73 14.63 12.98
N LEU A 148 0.82 13.67 13.04
CA LEU A 148 -0.16 13.52 14.12
C LEU A 148 0.36 12.63 15.26
N MET A 149 1.43 11.86 15.02
CA MET A 149 2.08 11.00 16.00
C MET A 149 3.50 10.61 15.55
N SER A 150 4.24 9.90 16.39
CA SER A 150 5.56 9.35 16.02
C SER A 150 5.41 8.05 15.20
N SER A 151 6.42 7.75 14.37
CA SER A 151 6.50 6.46 13.67
C SER A 151 6.63 5.33 14.69
N PRO A 152 6.04 4.14 14.43
CA PRO A 152 6.11 3.01 15.34
C PRO A 152 7.50 2.39 15.45
N VAL A 153 8.37 2.59 14.45
CA VAL A 153 9.71 1.98 14.38
C VAL A 153 10.70 3.01 13.83
N GLU A 154 11.91 3.07 14.39
CA GLU A 154 12.98 3.86 13.79
C GLU A 154 13.45 3.25 12.46
N HIS A 155 13.50 4.07 11.41
CA HIS A 155 13.95 3.63 10.09
C HIS A 155 15.42 3.97 9.87
N ASN A 156 16.27 2.95 9.76
CA ASN A 156 17.64 3.11 9.29
C ASN A 156 17.65 3.05 7.76
N ILE A 157 17.39 4.18 7.12
CA ILE A 157 17.48 4.30 5.67
C ILE A 157 18.96 4.47 5.32
N SER A 158 19.52 3.56 4.53
CA SER A 158 20.89 3.70 4.04
C SER A 158 20.97 4.91 3.13
N ASP A 159 21.98 5.76 3.32
CA ASP A 159 22.26 6.86 2.41
C ASP A 159 22.75 6.26 1.08
N ASN A 160 21.85 6.21 0.09
CA ASN A 160 22.16 5.73 -1.25
C ASN A 160 22.65 6.88 -2.16
N THR A 161 23.15 7.97 -1.57
CA THR A 161 23.78 9.06 -2.31
C THR A 161 25.18 8.65 -2.74
N PHE A 162 25.35 8.44 -4.05
CA PHE A 162 26.67 8.21 -4.66
C PHE A 162 27.13 9.51 -5.32
N GLU A 163 28.14 10.15 -4.75
CA GLU A 163 28.81 11.29 -5.38
C GLU A 163 30.00 10.79 -6.19
N PHE A 164 30.04 11.16 -7.47
CA PHE A 164 31.17 10.89 -8.36
C PHE A 164 31.68 12.20 -8.97
N THR A 165 32.93 12.53 -8.71
CA THR A 165 33.61 13.70 -9.29
C THR A 165 34.33 13.29 -10.59
N GLY A 166 33.63 13.43 -11.72
CA GLY A 166 34.20 13.21 -13.05
C GLY A 166 34.86 14.47 -13.62
N SER A 167 35.89 14.29 -14.45
CA SER A 167 36.40 15.35 -15.33
C SER A 167 35.29 15.80 -16.29
N SER A 168 35.08 17.10 -16.41
CA SER A 168 33.93 17.84 -16.99
C SER A 168 33.55 17.57 -18.45
N ASN A 169 33.95 16.46 -19.06
CA ASN A 169 33.61 16.08 -20.43
C ASN A 169 32.54 14.97 -20.47
N ILE A 170 31.40 15.18 -19.80
CA ILE A 170 30.23 14.31 -19.99
C ILE A 170 29.54 14.79 -21.28
N VAL A 171 29.89 14.17 -22.40
CA VAL A 171 29.13 14.34 -23.64
C VAL A 171 27.82 13.57 -23.47
N ILE A 172 26.74 14.28 -23.17
CA ILE A 172 25.40 13.71 -23.09
C ILE A 172 24.89 13.54 -24.53
N PRO A 173 24.60 12.32 -25.00
CA PRO A 173 24.11 12.13 -26.36
C PRO A 173 22.80 12.86 -26.61
N GLU A 174 22.65 13.45 -27.80
CA GLU A 174 21.50 14.30 -28.14
C GLU A 174 20.35 13.53 -28.80
N SER A 175 20.60 12.29 -29.22
CA SER A 175 19.61 11.47 -29.93
C SER A 175 19.37 10.10 -29.30
N PRO A 176 18.13 9.55 -29.36
CA PRO A 176 17.84 8.21 -28.85
C PRO A 176 18.72 7.10 -29.44
N LYS A 177 19.22 7.28 -30.67
CA LYS A 177 20.11 6.31 -31.32
C LYS A 177 21.48 6.28 -30.65
N GLU A 178 22.06 7.43 -30.33
CA GLU A 178 23.35 7.48 -29.64
C GLU A 178 23.27 6.93 -28.21
N TRP A 179 22.08 6.96 -27.61
CA TRP A 179 21.82 6.31 -26.34
C TRP A 179 21.70 4.78 -26.46
N LEU A 180 20.86 4.30 -27.38
CA LEU A 180 20.28 2.95 -27.31
C LEU A 180 20.66 2.00 -28.44
N ALA A 181 21.25 2.50 -29.54
CA ALA A 181 21.72 1.62 -30.60
C ALA A 181 22.87 0.73 -30.12
N GLU A 182 23.21 -0.29 -30.89
CA GLU A 182 24.40 -1.12 -30.65
C GLU A 182 25.66 -0.22 -30.66
N GLY A 183 26.40 -0.18 -29.55
CA GLY A 183 27.52 0.74 -29.36
C GLY A 183 27.16 2.13 -28.79
N GLY A 184 25.88 2.39 -28.52
CA GLY A 184 25.40 3.60 -27.85
C GLY A 184 25.76 3.66 -26.35
N ALA A 185 25.70 4.86 -25.78
CA ALA A 185 26.23 5.16 -24.44
C ALA A 185 25.66 4.27 -23.32
N VAL A 186 24.41 3.82 -23.43
CA VAL A 186 23.80 2.90 -22.46
C VAL A 186 24.14 1.45 -22.79
N SER A 187 24.11 1.07 -24.06
CA SER A 187 24.35 -0.32 -24.47
C SER A 187 25.80 -0.78 -24.23
N VAL A 188 26.78 0.13 -24.28
CA VAL A 188 28.20 -0.17 -24.00
C VAL A 188 28.53 -0.30 -22.51
N ASN A 189 27.72 0.29 -21.62
CA ASN A 189 28.00 0.33 -20.18
C ASN A 189 27.14 -0.67 -19.36
N TRP A 190 26.34 -1.50 -20.02
CA TRP A 190 25.38 -2.43 -19.39
C TRP A 190 25.68 -3.91 -19.70
N SER A 191 26.87 -4.23 -20.22
CA SER A 191 27.36 -5.61 -20.34
C SER A 191 28.17 -6.06 -19.14
#